data_AF-A0A2G5B4I2-F1
#
_entry.id   AF-A0A2G5B4I2-F1
#
_cell.length_a   1.000
_cell.length_b   1.000
_cell.length_c   1.000
_cell.angle_alpha   90.00
_cell.angle_beta   90.00
_cell.angle_gamma   90.00
#
_symmetry.space_group_name_H-M   'P 1'
#
loop_
_entity.id
_entity.type
_entity.pdbx_description
1 polymer ?
#
loop_
_entity_poly.entity_id
_entity_poly.type
_entity_poly.pdbx_seq_one_letter_code
_entity_poly.pdbx_strand_id
1 'polypeptide(L)' 'MRQCLPESAWEPDEATATCRQCKRRFSLFMRRHHCRRCGLVFCDSCSSKRSLL' A
#
# COMPACT_ATOMS: atom_id res chain seq x y z
N MET A 1 2.08 13.10 17.79
CA MET A 1 3.28 12.70 17.02
C MET A 1 2.96 11.43 16.26
N ARG A 2 3.09 11.48 14.93
CA ARG A 2 2.73 10.42 13.97
C ARG A 2 3.66 9.22 14.15
N GLN A 3 3.16 8.13 14.69
CA GLN A 3 3.96 6.92 14.95
C GLN A 3 4.34 6.21 13.64
N CYS A 4 5.66 6.09 13.39
CA CYS A 4 6.21 4.99 12.59
C CYS A 4 6.25 3.76 13.51
N LEU A 5 5.42 2.75 13.23
CA LEU A 5 5.39 1.49 13.97
C LEU A 5 6.66 0.65 13.71
N PRO A 6 7.03 -0.26 14.64
CA PRO A 6 8.36 -0.86 14.73
C PRO A 6 8.74 -1.71 13.52
N GLU A 7 9.92 -1.39 13.00
CA GLU A 7 10.97 -2.10 12.25
C GLU A 7 10.77 -3.45 11.51
N SER A 8 9.58 -4.05 11.45
CA SER A 8 9.38 -5.34 10.73
C SER A 8 8.00 -5.55 10.09
N ALA A 9 7.16 -4.52 9.98
CA ALA A 9 5.84 -4.67 9.34
C ALA A 9 5.91 -4.50 7.81
N TRP A 10 6.60 -5.42 7.13
CA TRP A 10 6.20 -5.71 5.74
C TRP A 10 4.84 -6.39 5.86
N GLU A 11 3.77 -5.64 5.59
CA GLU A 11 2.40 -6.13 5.76
C GLU A 11 2.23 -7.33 4.80
N PRO A 12 2.03 -8.56 5.30
CA PRO A 12 1.93 -9.71 4.43
C PRO A 12 0.73 -9.50 3.51
N ASP A 13 0.93 -9.81 2.23
CA ASP A 13 -0.05 -9.69 1.15
C ASP A 13 -1.43 -10.31 1.49
N GLU A 14 -1.48 -11.27 2.41
CA GLU A 14 -2.67 -11.93 2.95
C GLU A 14 -3.47 -11.08 3.96
N ALA A 15 -2.80 -10.22 4.74
CA ALA A 15 -3.47 -9.30 5.66
C ALA A 15 -4.07 -8.09 4.91
N THR A 16 -3.48 -7.73 3.77
CA THR A 16 -3.82 -6.49 3.04
C THR A 16 -4.60 -6.77 1.76
N ALA A 17 -5.78 -7.36 1.89
CA ALA A 17 -6.71 -7.55 0.77
C ALA A 17 -7.31 -6.24 0.24
N THR A 18 -6.98 -5.08 0.83
CA THR A 18 -7.50 -3.76 0.46
C THR A 18 -6.40 -2.71 0.41
N CYS A 19 -6.50 -1.76 -0.51
CA CYS A 19 -5.59 -0.63 -0.59
C CYS A 19 -5.61 0.18 0.69
N ARG A 20 -4.43 0.50 1.26
CA ARG A 20 -4.35 1.25 2.52
C ARG A 20 -4.99 2.65 2.45
N GLN A 21 -4.92 3.31 1.28
CA GLN A 21 -5.45 4.66 1.08
C GLN A 21 -6.96 4.69 0.80
N CYS A 22 -7.42 4.00 -0.24
CA CYS A 22 -8.82 4.05 -0.69
C CYS A 22 -9.67 2.88 -0.17
N LYS A 23 -9.08 1.94 0.58
CA LYS A 23 -9.72 0.70 1.07
C LYS A 23 -10.36 -0.18 0.00
N ARG A 24 -10.00 0.03 -1.27
CA ARG A 24 -10.49 -0.77 -2.39
C ARG A 24 -9.90 -2.18 -2.32
N ARG A 25 -10.74 -3.21 -2.42
CA ARG A 25 -10.28 -4.60 -2.45
C ARG A 25 -9.42 -4.86 -3.68
N PHE A 26 -8.31 -5.55 -3.48
CA PHE A 26 -7.54 -6.11 -4.57
C PHE A 26 -8.32 -7.27 -5.18
N SER A 27 -8.32 -7.33 -6.51
CA SER A 27 -8.86 -8.44 -7.28
C SER A 27 -7.69 -9.11 -8.01
N LEU A 28 -7.90 -10.29 -8.58
CA LEU A 28 -6.86 -11.04 -9.33
C LEU A 28 -6.24 -10.22 -10.47
N PHE A 29 -6.99 -9.27 -11.03
CA PHE A 29 -6.53 -8.35 -12.09
C PHE A 29 -5.92 -7.05 -11.55
N MET A 30 -6.01 -6.77 -10.25
CA MET A 30 -5.52 -5.54 -9.64
C MET A 30 -4.15 -5.80 -9.02
N ARG A 31 -3.09 -5.26 -9.64
CA ARG A 31 -1.73 -5.39 -9.09
C ARG A 31 -1.61 -4.63 -7.76
N ARG A 32 -0.89 -5.24 -6.83
CA ARG A 32 -0.56 -4.70 -5.50
C ARG A 32 0.76 -3.96 -5.58
N HIS A 33 0.81 -2.75 -5.01
CA HIS A 33 2.00 -1.90 -5.05
C HIS A 33 2.44 -1.56 -3.64
N HIS A 34 3.66 -1.95 -3.28
CA HIS A 34 4.23 -1.68 -1.97
C HIS A 34 4.95 -0.32 -1.96
N CYS A 35 4.66 0.50 -0.94
CA CYS A 35 5.37 1.75 -0.68
C CYS A 35 6.78 1.46 -0.16
N ARG A 36 7.82 1.83 -0.90
CA ARG A 36 9.22 1.62 -0.46
C ARG A 36 9.61 2.39 0.81
N ARG A 37 8.89 3.47 1.14
CA ARG A 37 9.13 4.28 2.34
C ARG A 37 8.47 3.72 3.60
N CYS A 38 7.40 2.97 3.43
CA CYS A 38 6.48 2.66 4.51
C CYS A 38 6.03 1.19 4.58
N GLY A 39 6.35 0.36 3.59
CA GLY A 39 6.01 -1.07 3.54
C GLY A 39 4.55 -1.39 3.22
N LEU A 40 3.67 -0.39 3.19
CA LEU A 40 2.21 -0.57 3.04
C LEU A 40 1.80 -0.84 1.59
N VAL A 41 0.68 -1.55 1.40
CA VAL A 41 0.13 -1.93 0.09
C VAL A 41 -0.90 -0.92 -0.42
N PHE A 42 -0.75 -0.53 -1.68
CA PHE A 42 -1.60 0.40 -2.40
C PHE A 42 -2.05 -0.19 -3.74
N CYS A 43 -3.17 0.32 -4.26
CA CYS A 43 -3.63 0.00 -5.61
C CYS A 43 -2.95 0.88 -6.66
N ASP A 44 -2.99 0.45 -7.93
CA ASP A 44 -2.39 1.17 -9.05
C ASP A 44 -2.76 2.67 -9.07
N SER A 45 -4.04 2.99 -8.83
CA SER A 45 -4.52 4.37 -8.75
C SER A 45 -3.94 5.18 -7.59
N CYS A 46 -3.57 4.51 -6.48
CA CYS A 46 -2.99 5.15 -5.30
C CYS A 46 -1.45 5.08 -5.27
N SER A 47 -0.83 4.16 -6.01
CA SER A 47 0.62 4.05 -6.18
C SER A 47 1.15 4.88 -7.34
N SER A 48 0.34 5.09 -8.38
CA SER A 48 0.65 5.93 -9.56
C SER A 48 0.33 7.40 -9.34
N LYS A 49 0.54 7.93 -8.12
CA LYS A 49 0.79 9.37 -8.00
C LYS A 49 2.13 9.66 -8.66
N ARG A 50 2.12 9.75 -10.01
CA ARG A 50 3.11 10.48 -10.77
C ARG A 50 3.28 11.80 -10.04
N SER A 51 4.47 12.05 -9.52
CA SER A 51 4.88 13.40 -9.18
C SER A 51 4.71 14.23 -10.45
N LEU A 52 3.63 15.03 -10.50
CA LEU A 52 3.56 16.20 -11.37
C LEU A 52 4.36 17.34 -10.72
N LEU A 53 5.58 17.03 -10.29
CA LEU A 53 6.59 17.93 -9.73
C LEU A 53 7.95 17.41 -10.15
#